data_AF-A0A4S9F760-F1
#
_entry.id   AF-A0A4S9F760-F1
#
_cell.length_a   1.000
_cell.length_b   1.000
_cell.length_c   1.000
_cell.angle_alpha   90.00
_cell.angle_beta   90.00
_cell.angle_gamma   90.00
#
_symmetry.space_group_name_H-M   'P 1'
#
loop_
_entity.id
_entity.type
_entity.pdbx_description
1 polymer ?
#
loop_
_entity_poly.entity_id
_entity_poly.type
_entity_poly.pdbx_seq_one_letter_code
_entity_poly.pdbx_strand_id
1 'polypeptide(L)'
;MKFTIHLLLIALLVALAYAATEQKQVIVSYPKDTPYSVIEHAMDAIKEAGGVITHEYKTLIKGFAATAPTKVVQSVKALGEKYNAIVEEDQVVSIVGTSS
;
A
#
# COMPACT_ATOMS: atom_id res chain seq x y z
N MET A 1 34.59 18.93 13.69
CA MET A 1 33.80 19.66 12.67
C MET A 1 33.77 18.94 11.32
N LYS A 2 34.92 18.53 10.76
CA LYS A 2 35.00 17.83 9.45
C LYS A 2 34.12 16.55 9.42
N PHE A 3 34.32 15.64 10.38
CA PHE A 3 33.57 14.38 10.45
C PHE A 3 32.08 14.58 10.76
N THR A 4 31.73 15.61 11.53
CA THR A 4 30.35 15.94 11.88
C THR A 4 29.54 16.36 10.65
N ILE A 5 30.15 17.12 9.74
CA ILE A 5 29.52 17.52 8.46
C ILE A 5 29.29 16.31 7.56
N HIS A 6 30.24 15.37 7.49
CA HIS A 6 30.09 14.16 6.67
C HIS A 6 28.99 13.25 7.22
N LEU A 7 28.89 13.11 8.54
CA LEU A 7 27.85 12.32 9.19
C LEU A 7 26.45 12.93 8.96
N LEU A 8 26.35 14.26 9.02
CA LEU A 8 25.12 14.99 8.75
C LEU A 8 24.73 14.91 7.27
N LEU A 9 25.71 14.94 6.35
CA LEU A 9 25.49 14.75 4.92
C LEU A 9 24.98 13.34 4.61
N ILE A 10 25.56 12.31 5.26
CA ILE A 10 25.10 10.92 5.10
C ILE A 10 23.68 10.76 5.65
N ALA A 11 23.39 11.29 6.84
CA ALA A 11 22.05 11.26 7.42
C ALA A 11 21.01 11.96 6.51
N LEU A 12 21.38 13.09 5.91
CA LEU A 12 20.54 13.82 4.97
C LEU A 12 20.29 13.03 3.68
N LEU A 13 21.32 12.42 3.11
CA LEU A 13 21.20 11.57 1.91
C LEU A 13 20.30 10.36 2.16
N VAL A 14 20.43 9.73 3.33
CA VAL A 14 19.57 8.61 3.74
C VAL A 14 18.12 9.09 3.89
N ALA A 15 17.87 10.22 4.55
CA ALA A 15 16.53 10.79 4.68
C ALA A 15 15.88 11.14 3.32
N LEU A 16 16.64 11.71 2.39
CA LEU A 16 16.19 12.00 1.03
C LEU A 16 15.85 10.73 0.24
N ALA A 17 16.61 9.65 0.43
CA ALA A 17 16.32 8.36 -0.20
C ALA A 17 15.00 7.74 0.29
N TYR A 18 14.65 7.91 1.58
CA TYR A 18 13.36 7.47 2.12
C TYR A 18 12.20 8.38 1.72
N ALA A 19 12.41 9.69 1.59
CA ALA A 19 11.36 10.63 1.21
C ALA A 19 10.87 10.46 -0.25
N ALA A 20 11.68 9.82 -1.10
CA ALA A 20 11.36 9.63 -2.52
C ALA A 20 10.39 8.47 -2.80
N THR A 21 9.82 7.82 -1.79
CA THR A 21 8.90 6.69 -2.02
C THR A 21 7.51 7.18 -2.40
N GLU A 22 7.16 7.04 -3.68
CA GLU A 22 5.79 7.27 -4.16
C GLU A 22 4.81 6.31 -3.46
N GLN A 23 3.83 6.88 -2.76
CA GLN A 23 2.76 6.17 -2.08
C GLN A 23 1.53 6.07 -2.98
N LYS A 24 0.82 4.95 -2.91
CA LYS A 24 -0.47 4.75 -3.59
C LYS A 24 -1.54 4.34 -2.59
N GLN A 25 -2.77 4.82 -2.82
CA GLN A 25 -3.96 4.29 -2.17
C GLN A 25 -4.54 3.19 -3.05
N VAL A 26 -4.75 2.01 -2.48
CA VAL A 26 -5.21 0.84 -3.21
C VAL A 26 -6.27 0.08 -2.43
N ILE A 27 -7.13 -0.61 -3.18
CA ILE A 27 -8.03 -1.63 -2.68
C ILE A 27 -7.52 -2.98 -3.21
N VAL A 28 -7.31 -3.92 -2.29
CA VAL A 28 -6.94 -5.30 -2.61
C VAL A 28 -8.13 -6.19 -2.29
N SER A 29 -8.66 -6.88 -3.29
CA SER A 29 -9.78 -7.80 -3.14
C SER A 29 -9.43 -9.22 -3.58
N TYR A 30 -10.06 -10.20 -2.92
CA TYR A 30 -9.80 -11.62 -3.09
C TYR A 30 -11.11 -12.39 -3.33
N PRO A 31 -11.06 -13.52 -4.04
CA PRO A 31 -12.15 -14.50 -4.07
C PRO A 31 -12.57 -14.96 -2.66
N LYS A 32 -13.85 -15.27 -2.49
CA LYS A 32 -14.46 -15.59 -1.19
C LYS A 32 -13.80 -16.78 -0.46
N ASP A 33 -13.32 -17.74 -1.23
CA ASP A 33 -12.66 -18.98 -0.80
C ASP A 33 -11.19 -18.81 -0.40
N THR A 34 -10.59 -17.64 -0.65
CA THR A 34 -9.19 -17.35 -0.26
C THR A 34 -9.02 -17.50 1.25
N PRO A 35 -8.06 -18.30 1.76
CA PRO A 35 -7.82 -18.42 3.20
C PRO A 35 -7.50 -17.07 3.84
N TYR A 36 -8.02 -16.81 5.04
CA TYR A 36 -7.83 -15.52 5.70
C TYR A 36 -6.35 -15.22 6.02
N SER A 37 -5.55 -16.26 6.29
CA SER A 37 -4.10 -16.14 6.50
C SER A 37 -3.36 -15.53 5.31
N VAL A 38 -3.85 -15.70 4.09
CA VAL A 38 -3.27 -15.07 2.88
C VAL A 38 -3.46 -13.55 2.93
N ILE A 39 -4.62 -13.12 3.39
CA ILE A 39 -5.00 -11.71 3.49
C ILE A 39 -4.25 -11.05 4.65
N GLU A 40 -4.15 -11.73 5.79
CA GLU A 40 -3.30 -11.29 6.91
C GLU A 40 -1.85 -11.11 6.46
N HIS A 41 -1.28 -12.11 5.79
CA HIS A 41 0.10 -12.02 5.29
C HIS A 41 0.29 -10.86 4.30
N ALA A 42 -0.68 -10.59 3.43
CA ALA A 42 -0.63 -9.44 2.53
C ALA A 42 -0.71 -8.10 3.29
N MET A 43 -1.56 -7.99 4.31
CA MET A 43 -1.64 -6.81 5.17
C MET A 43 -0.36 -6.60 5.98
N ASP A 44 0.28 -7.67 6.44
CA ASP A 44 1.52 -7.59 7.20
C ASP A 44 2.69 -7.15 6.31
N ALA A 45 2.78 -7.66 5.07
CA ALA A 45 3.75 -7.16 4.09
C ALA A 45 3.60 -5.65 3.82
N ILE A 46 2.38 -5.13 3.83
CA ILE A 46 2.12 -3.69 3.73
C ILE A 46 2.65 -2.93 4.95
N LYS A 47 2.36 -3.40 6.17
CA LYS A 47 2.80 -2.76 7.41
C LYS A 47 4.32 -2.80 7.57
N GLU A 48 4.95 -3.94 7.29
CA GLU A 48 6.41 -4.12 7.37
C GLU A 48 7.16 -3.15 6.46
N ALA A 49 6.56 -2.78 5.33
CA ALA A 49 7.12 -1.83 4.39
C ALA A 49 6.73 -0.36 4.69
N GLY A 50 6.17 -0.09 5.88
CA GLY A 50 5.79 1.25 6.32
C GLY A 50 4.48 1.78 5.72
N GLY A 51 3.69 0.92 5.09
CA GLY A 51 2.33 1.23 4.66
C GLY A 51 1.31 1.14 5.80
N VAL A 52 0.10 1.62 5.53
CA VAL A 52 -1.00 1.69 6.50
C VAL A 52 -2.23 1.04 5.90
N ILE A 53 -2.85 0.13 6.65
CA ILE A 53 -4.18 -0.41 6.31
C ILE A 53 -5.23 0.63 6.71
N THR A 54 -5.95 1.17 5.74
CA THR A 54 -6.95 2.21 5.96
C THR A 54 -8.32 1.61 6.28
N HIS A 55 -8.60 0.43 5.74
CA HIS A 55 -9.85 -0.29 6.01
C HIS A 55 -9.70 -1.79 5.76
N GLU A 56 -10.44 -2.62 6.50
CA GLU A 56 -10.51 -4.06 6.27
C GLU A 56 -11.95 -4.46 5.94
N TYR A 57 -12.16 -5.13 4.81
CA TYR A 57 -13.47 -5.58 4.36
C TYR A 57 -13.72 -7.03 4.78
N LYS A 58 -14.78 -7.25 5.58
CA LYS A 58 -15.14 -8.58 6.11
C LYS A 58 -16.44 -9.16 5.56
N THR A 59 -17.33 -8.31 5.04
CA THR A 59 -18.73 -8.68 4.76
C THR A 59 -19.02 -8.78 3.27
N LEU A 60 -18.92 -7.67 2.54
CA LEU A 60 -19.31 -7.59 1.12
C LEU A 60 -18.24 -8.12 0.17
N ILE A 61 -16.99 -7.76 0.43
CA ILE A 61 -15.82 -8.23 -0.29
C ILE A 61 -14.79 -8.74 0.72
N LYS A 62 -13.93 -9.65 0.28
CA LYS A 62 -12.84 -10.17 1.08
C LYS A 62 -11.57 -9.42 0.68
N GLY A 63 -11.03 -8.58 1.56
CA GLY A 63 -9.93 -7.71 1.17
C GLY A 63 -9.68 -6.56 2.13
N PHE A 64 -8.87 -5.61 1.71
CA PHE A 64 -8.52 -4.42 2.50
C PHE A 64 -8.18 -3.24 1.61
N ALA A 65 -8.30 -2.04 2.15
CA ALA A 65 -7.78 -0.81 1.57
C ALA A 65 -6.50 -0.41 2.31
N ALA A 66 -5.53 0.15 1.58
CA ALA A 66 -4.25 0.55 2.15
C ALA A 66 -3.61 1.73 1.43
N THR A 67 -2.80 2.48 2.16
CA THR A 67 -1.81 3.41 1.61
C THR A 67 -0.43 2.77 1.75
N ALA A 68 0.28 2.56 0.65
CA ALA A 68 1.57 1.89 0.69
C ALA A 68 2.54 2.37 -0.41
N PRO A 69 3.87 2.18 -0.24
CA PRO A 69 4.83 2.46 -1.30
C PRO A 69 4.53 1.63 -2.56
N THR A 70 4.69 2.23 -3.74
CA THR A 70 4.37 1.59 -5.04
C THR A 70 5.05 0.23 -5.24
N LYS A 71 6.29 0.07 -4.78
CA LYS A 71 7.04 -1.21 -4.86
C LYS A 71 6.39 -2.33 -4.03
N VAL A 72 5.76 -1.97 -2.92
CA VAL A 72 5.09 -2.91 -2.01
C VAL A 72 3.77 -3.35 -2.62
N VAL A 73 3.02 -2.41 -3.20
CA VAL A 73 1.79 -2.72 -3.95
C VAL A 73 2.06 -3.73 -5.07
N GLN A 74 3.16 -3.58 -5.81
CA GLN A 74 3.58 -4.55 -6.83
C GLN A 74 3.92 -5.93 -6.23
N SER A 75 4.55 -5.95 -5.05
CA SER A 75 4.88 -7.19 -4.34
C SER A 75 3.60 -7.91 -3.85
N VAL A 76 2.65 -7.16 -3.29
CA VAL A 76 1.33 -7.70 -2.89
C VAL A 76 0.55 -8.24 -4.09
N LYS A 77 0.61 -7.55 -5.23
CA LYS A 77 0.02 -8.04 -6.48
C LYS A 77 0.61 -9.41 -6.86
N ALA A 78 1.94 -9.55 -6.85
CA ALA A 78 2.60 -10.82 -7.16
C ALA A 78 2.26 -11.94 -6.15
N LEU A 79 2.23 -11.63 -4.85
CA LEU A 79 1.80 -12.58 -3.80
C LEU A 79 0.34 -13.04 -3.98
N GLY A 80 -0.50 -12.15 -4.49
CA GLY A 80 -1.92 -12.37 -4.73
C GLY A 80 -2.25 -13.12 -6.02
N GLU A 81 -1.32 -13.24 -6.99
CA GLU A 81 -1.59 -13.88 -8.29
C GLU A 81 -2.12 -15.30 -8.14
N LYS A 82 -1.52 -16.09 -7.24
CA LYS A 82 -1.97 -17.47 -6.95
C LYS A 82 -3.42 -17.54 -6.45
N TYR A 83 -3.91 -16.46 -5.86
CA TYR A 83 -5.23 -16.37 -5.26
C TYR A 83 -6.18 -15.49 -6.07
N ASN A 84 -5.83 -15.14 -7.31
CA ASN A 84 -6.60 -14.24 -8.17
C ASN A 84 -6.96 -12.91 -7.47
N ALA A 85 -6.01 -12.37 -6.69
CA ALA A 85 -6.21 -11.08 -6.04
C ALA A 85 -6.27 -9.96 -7.07
N ILE A 86 -7.21 -9.03 -6.89
CA ILE A 86 -7.35 -7.84 -7.71
C ILE A 86 -6.84 -6.66 -6.89
N VAL A 87 -5.87 -5.93 -7.44
CA VAL A 87 -5.29 -4.72 -6.84
C VAL A 87 -5.67 -3.53 -7.71
N GLU A 88 -6.49 -2.64 -7.17
CA GLU A 88 -7.01 -1.45 -7.84
C GLU A 88 -6.53 -0.19 -7.13
N GLU A 89 -6.23 0.87 -7.87
CA GLU A 89 -5.98 2.19 -7.28
C GLU A 89 -7.30 2.77 -6.78
N ASP A 90 -7.29 3.33 -5.57
CA ASP A 90 -8.47 3.97 -5.00
C ASP A 90 -8.70 5.32 -5.70
N GLN A 91 -9.94 5.58 -6.10
CA GLN A 91 -10.32 6.73 -6.92
C GLN A 91 -11.41 7.55 -6.26
N VAL A 92 -11.28 8.88 -6.38
CA VAL A 92 -12.32 9.81 -5.94
C VAL A 92 -13.48 9.78 -6.92
N VAL A 93 -14.67 9.48 -6.43
CA VAL A 93 -15.92 9.59 -7.18
C VAL A 93 -16.58 10.93 -6.86
N SER A 94 -16.98 11.67 -7.89
CA SER A 94 -17.68 12.95 -7.77
C SER A 94 -19.10 12.88 -8.31
N ILE A 95 -19.98 13.73 -7.79
CA ILE A 95 -21.33 13.89 -8.34
C ILE A 95 -21.25 14.65 -9.67
N VAL A 96 -21.90 14.15 -10.71
CA VAL A 96 -22.09 14.90 -11.96
C VAL A 96 -23.28 15.82 -11.75
N GLY A 97 -23.04 17.12 -11.64
CA GLY A 97 -24.08 18.12 -11.41
C GLY A 97 -24.92 18.33 -12.67
N THR A 98 -26.24 18.10 -12.59
CA THR A 98 -27.20 18.81 -13.43
C THR A 98 -27.36 20.19 -12.81
N SER A 99 -26.69 21.19 -13.39
CA SER A 99 -27.02 22.60 -13.13
C SER A 99 -28.48 22.83 -13.54
N SER A 100 -29.36 23.01 -12.56
CA SER A 100 -30.71 23.56 -12.76
C SER A 100 -30.68 25.07 -12.55
#